data_AF-A0A969AP07-F1
#
_entry.id   AF-A0A969AP07-F1
#
_cell.length_a   1.000
_cell.length_b   1.000
_cell.length_c   1.000
_cell.angle_alpha   90.00
_cell.angle_beta   90.00
_cell.angle_gamma   90.00
#
_symmetry.space_group_name_H-M   'P 1'
#
loop_
_entity.id
_entity.type
_entity.pdbx_description
1 polymer ?
#
loop_
_entity_poly.entity_id
_entity_poly.type
_entity_poly.pdbx_seq_one_letter_code
_entity_poly.pdbx_strand_id
1 'polypeptide(L)'
;MIRPERLTVQPASDPAMDPAVGSSTDNLTTGTTVEATYIGQRLESMVETPLGQLKVVQLSRGGAIDPAIQLGWNRRDCIILPPCDGL
;
A
#
# COMPACT_ATOMS: atom_id res chain seq x y z
N MET A 1 5.10 -6.86 10.50
CA MET A 1 4.23 -7.39 9.41
C MET A 1 2.94 -6.58 9.38
N ILE A 2 2.37 -6.35 8.19
CA ILE A 2 1.05 -5.73 8.00
C ILE A 2 0.24 -6.56 7.00
N ARG A 3 -1.08 -6.62 7.20
CA ARG A 3 -1.96 -7.33 6.27
C ARG A 3 -2.17 -6.51 4.98
N PRO A 4 -2.18 -7.13 3.79
CA PRO A 4 -2.34 -6.42 2.51
C PRO A 4 -3.55 -5.50 2.41
N GLU A 5 -4.68 -5.90 3.02
CA GLU A 5 -5.94 -5.15 3.03
C GLU A 5 -5.96 -3.97 4.01
N ARG A 6 -4.89 -3.80 4.81
CA ARG A 6 -4.72 -2.67 5.74
C ARG A 6 -3.85 -1.55 5.16
N LEU A 7 -3.30 -1.75 3.96
CA LEU A 7 -2.57 -0.72 3.22
C LEU A 7 -3.57 0.13 2.44
N THR A 8 -3.46 1.45 2.56
CA THR A 8 -4.20 2.40 1.75
C THR A 8 -3.36 2.81 0.55
N VAL A 9 -3.96 2.84 -0.64
CA VAL A 9 -3.29 3.28 -1.87
C VAL A 9 -3.77 4.68 -2.24
N GLN A 10 -2.83 5.56 -2.57
CA GLN A 10 -3.10 6.87 -3.13
C GLN A 10 -2.23 7.07 -4.39
N PRO A 11 -2.74 7.73 -5.44
CA PRO A 11 -1.92 8.12 -6.59
C PRO A 11 -0.77 9.02 -6.12
N ALA A 12 0.46 8.79 -6.61
CA ALA A 12 1.58 9.67 -6.27
C ALA A 12 1.44 11.09 -6.88
N SER A 13 0.54 11.24 -7.86
CA SER A 13 0.38 12.43 -8.69
C SER A 13 -0.74 13.37 -8.24
N ASP A 14 -1.41 13.13 -7.11
CA ASP A 14 -2.44 14.04 -6.58
C ASP A 14 -1.80 15.12 -5.67
N PRO A 15 -1.66 16.38 -6.15
CA PRO A 15 -1.05 17.46 -5.37
C PRO A 15 -2.08 18.19 -4.49
N ALA A 16 -3.34 17.75 -4.43
CA ALA A 16 -4.44 18.46 -3.76
C ALA A 16 -4.67 18.05 -2.29
N MET A 17 -3.76 17.30 -1.67
CA MET A 17 -3.79 17.11 -0.21
C MET A 17 -2.59 17.79 0.45
N ASP A 18 -2.87 18.95 1.01
CA ASP A 18 -2.18 19.48 2.18
C ASP A 18 -1.94 18.32 3.19
N PRO A 19 -0.71 18.08 3.71
CA PRO A 19 -0.45 16.99 4.67
C PRO A 19 -1.33 17.05 5.93
N ALA A 20 -2.02 18.18 6.15
CA ALA A 20 -2.96 18.39 7.25
C ALA A 20 -4.42 17.97 6.96
N VAL A 21 -4.79 17.60 5.72
CA VAL A 21 -6.18 17.25 5.37
C VAL A 21 -6.21 15.90 4.67
N GLY A 22 -6.24 14.81 5.46
CA GLY A 22 -6.70 13.50 4.96
C GLY A 22 -5.88 12.26 5.32
N SER A 23 -4.70 12.39 5.93
CA SER A 23 -3.92 11.21 6.32
C SER A 23 -4.46 10.61 7.62
N SER A 24 -5.46 9.74 7.49
CA SER A 24 -5.90 8.83 8.56
C SER A 24 -4.89 7.71 8.86
N THR A 25 -3.65 7.85 8.36
CA THR A 25 -2.58 6.87 8.43
C THR A 25 -1.35 7.44 9.14
N ASP A 26 -0.84 6.70 10.12
CA ASP A 26 0.35 7.06 10.91
C ASP A 26 1.65 7.11 10.09
N ASN A 27 1.74 6.34 9.01
CA ASN A 27 2.97 6.17 8.23
C ASN A 27 2.66 6.12 6.72
N LEU A 28 3.63 6.55 5.92
CA LEU A 28 3.56 6.61 4.46
C LEU A 28 4.87 6.12 3.83
N THR A 29 4.78 5.52 2.65
CA THR A 29 5.92 5.25 1.77
C THR A 29 5.50 5.35 0.31
N THR A 30 6.40 5.72 -0.59
CA THR A 30 6.14 5.68 -2.03
C THR A 30 6.59 4.34 -2.60
N GLY A 31 5.98 3.94 -3.71
CA GLY A 31 6.35 2.71 -4.40
C GLY A 31 5.86 2.66 -5.84
N THR A 32 6.37 1.66 -6.54
CA THR A 32 6.03 1.38 -7.94
C THR A 32 5.26 0.08 -8.02
N THR A 33 4.09 0.09 -8.68
CA THR A 33 3.35 -1.14 -8.95
C THR A 33 4.09 -1.96 -10.01
N VAL A 34 4.53 -3.16 -9.66
CA VAL A 34 5.28 -4.05 -10.56
C VAL A 34 4.44 -5.21 -11.09
N GLU A 35 3.40 -5.60 -10.35
CA GLU A 35 2.45 -6.62 -10.76
C GLU A 35 1.05 -6.23 -10.29
N ALA A 36 0.05 -6.58 -11.09
CA ALA A 36 -1.34 -6.42 -10.70
C ALA A 36 -2.23 -7.53 -11.26
N THR A 37 -3.04 -8.11 -10.39
CA THR A 37 -3.98 -9.18 -10.73
C THR A 37 -5.39 -8.82 -10.28
N TYR A 38 -6.34 -8.94 -11.21
CA TYR A 38 -7.76 -8.80 -10.92
C TYR A 38 -8.36 -10.15 -10.51
N ILE A 39 -8.95 -10.20 -9.31
CA ILE A 39 -9.66 -11.36 -8.76
C ILE A 39 -11.11 -10.96 -8.51
N GLY A 40 -11.96 -11.12 -9.52
CA GLY A 40 -13.32 -10.60 -9.50
C GLY A 40 -13.32 -9.09 -9.34
N GLN A 41 -13.91 -8.58 -8.24
CA GLN A 41 -13.92 -7.15 -7.90
C GLN A 41 -12.69 -6.71 -7.08
N ARG A 42 -11.77 -7.64 -6.75
CA ARG A 42 -10.58 -7.32 -5.97
C ARG A 42 -9.41 -7.07 -6.92
N LEU A 43 -8.62 -6.05 -6.60
CA LEU A 43 -7.32 -5.80 -7.21
C LEU A 43 -6.25 -6.17 -6.20
N GLU A 44 -5.39 -7.11 -6.58
CA GLU A 44 -4.17 -7.42 -5.85
C GLU A 44 -2.98 -6.82 -6.60
N SER A 45 -2.21 -5.98 -5.93
CA SER A 45 -1.04 -5.31 -6.52
C SER A 45 0.21 -5.67 -5.72
N MET A 46 1.30 -5.99 -6.42
CA MET A 46 2.63 -6.04 -5.84
C MET A 46 3.32 -4.70 -6.06
N VAL A 47 3.85 -4.13 -4.98
CA VAL A 47 4.41 -2.78 -4.97
C VAL A 47 5.83 -2.86 -4.44
N GLU A 48 6.79 -2.40 -5.24
CA GLU A 48 8.17 -2.22 -4.79
C GLU A 48 8.31 -0.89 -4.06
N THR A 49 8.85 -0.94 -2.84
CA THR A 49 9.07 0.22 -1.98
C THR A 49 10.49 0.19 -1.39
N PRO A 50 10.98 1.30 -0.82
CA PRO A 50 12.23 1.30 -0.04
C PRO A 50 12.22 0.34 1.16
N LEU A 51 11.03 -0.11 1.60
CA LEU A 51 10.86 -1.06 2.71
C LEU A 51 10.84 -2.53 2.23
N GLY A 52 10.94 -2.76 0.92
CA GLY A 52 10.78 -4.07 0.28
C GLY A 52 9.49 -4.18 -0.53
N GLN A 53 9.19 -5.40 -0.97
CA GLN A 53 7.97 -5.69 -1.72
C GLN A 53 6.77 -5.84 -0.79
N LEU A 54 5.72 -5.09 -1.07
CA LEU A 54 4.46 -5.11 -0.34
C LEU A 54 3.32 -5.51 -1.26
N LYS A 55 2.54 -6.50 -0.81
CA LYS A 55 1.27 -6.85 -1.45
C LYS A 55 0.18 -5.95 -0.91
N VAL A 56 -0.63 -5.39 -1.79
CA VAL A 56 -1.82 -4.60 -1.46
C VAL A 56 -3.05 -5.25 -2.03
N VAL A 57 -4.14 -5.26 -1.28
CA VAL A 57 -5.43 -5.79 -1.74
C VAL A 57 -6.52 -4.77 -1.49
N GLN A 58 -7.19 -4.35 -2.56
CA GLN A 58 -8.27 -3.37 -2.51
C GLN A 58 -9.45 -3.77 -3.41
N LEU A 59 -10.60 -3.15 -3.22
CA LEU A 59 -11.69 -3.25 -4.18
C LEU A 59 -11.33 -2.43 -5.41
N SER A 60 -11.36 -3.05 -6.57
CA SER A 60 -11.22 -2.33 -7.84
C SER A 60 -12.47 -1.49 -8.07
N ARG A 61 -12.27 -0.20 -8.35
CA ARG A 61 -13.33 0.71 -8.80
C ARG A 61 -13.40 0.79 -10.33
N GLY A 62 -12.64 -0.07 -11.04
CA GLY A 62 -12.35 0.09 -12.46
C GLY A 62 -11.38 1.25 -12.70
N GLY A 63 -10.49 1.12 -13.69
CA GLY A 63 -9.53 2.16 -14.04
C GLY A 63 -8.14 1.63 -14.37
N ALA A 64 -7.30 2.52 -14.91
CA ALA A 64 -5.89 2.24 -15.11
C ALA A 64 -5.17 2.14 -13.76
N ILE A 65 -4.21 1.23 -13.68
CA ILE A 65 -3.38 1.04 -12.50
C ILE A 65 -2.26 2.07 -12.57
N ASP A 66 -2.18 2.95 -11.58
CA ASP A 66 -1.10 3.93 -11.50
C ASP A 66 0.22 3.19 -11.25
N PRO A 67 1.23 3.35 -12.12
CA PRO A 67 2.54 2.77 -11.88
C PRO A 67 3.21 3.36 -10.64
N ALA A 68 2.95 4.62 -10.27
CA ALA A 68 3.56 5.29 -9.12
C ALA A 68 2.50 5.61 -8.06
N ILE A 69 2.66 5.01 -6.88
CA ILE A 69 1.67 5.13 -5.80
C ILE A 69 2.33 5.51 -4.47
N GLN A 70 1.53 6.06 -3.58
CA GLN A 70 1.84 6.20 -2.17
C GLN A 70 1.02 5.18 -1.38
N LEU A 71 1.71 4.43 -0.51
CA LEU A 71 1.13 3.49 0.42
C LEU A 71 1.09 4.11 1.82
N GLY A 72 -0.04 3.95 2.50
CA GLY A 72 -0.23 4.39 3.89
C GLY A 72 -0.69 3.27 4.80
N TRP A 73 -0.32 3.35 6.08
CA TRP A 73 -0.80 2.42 7.11
C TRP A 73 -0.77 3.00 8.52
N ASN A 74 -1.59 2.43 9.40
CA ASN A 74 -1.60 2.74 10.83
C ASN A 74 -0.77 1.74 11.63
N ARG A 75 -0.09 2.22 12.67
CA ARG A 75 0.73 1.39 13.57
C ARG A 75 -0.11 0.36 14.31
N ARG A 76 -1.37 0.67 14.64
CA ARG A 76 -2.31 -0.24 15.32
C ARG A 76 -2.67 -1.48 14.50
N ASP A 77 -2.52 -1.42 13.18
CA ASP A 77 -2.82 -2.53 12.26
C ASP A 77 -1.60 -3.43 12.02
N CYS A 78 -0.44 -3.05 12.57
CA CYS A 78 0.80 -3.81 12.46
C CYS A 78 0.87 -4.92 13.51
N ILE A 79 1.43 -6.06 13.10
CA ILE A 79 1.84 -7.15 14.00
C ILE A 79 3.36 -7.12 14.08
N ILE A 80 3.88 -6.97 15.30
CA ILE A 80 5.32 -7.05 15.57
C ILE A 80 5.66 -8.52 15.76
N LEU A 81 6.57 -9.01 14.93
CA LEU A 81 7.11 -10.36 15.03
C LEU A 81 8.55 -10.24 15.56
N PRO A 82 9.00 -11.17 16.41
CA PRO A 82 10.42 -11.25 16.70
C PRO A 82 11.20 -11.49 15.40
N PRO A 83 12.45 -11.03 15.30
CA PRO A 83 13.31 -11.43 14.19
C PRO A 83 13.33 -12.96 14.12
N CYS A 84 13.08 -13.52 12.94
CA CYS A 84 13.37 -14.92 12.73
C CYS A 84 14.90 -15.03 12.69
N ASP A 85 15.49 -15.50 13.78
CA ASP A 85 16.90 -15.91 13.76
C ASP A 85 17.04 -16.98 12.67
N GLY A 86 17.86 -16.68 11.66
CA GLY A 86 17.88 -17.38 10.37
C GLY A 86 18.02 -18.90 10.49
N LEU A 87 17.21 -19.61 9.69
CA LEU A 87 17.55 -20.94 9.18
C LEU A 87 18.38 -20.80 7.91
#